data_AF-A0A2N7CD71-F1
#
_entry.id   AF-A0A2N7CD71-F1
#
_cell.length_a   1.000
_cell.length_b   1.000
_cell.length_c   1.000
_cell.angle_alpha   90.00
_cell.angle_beta   90.00
_cell.angle_gamma   90.00
#
_symmetry.space_group_name_H-M   'P 1'
#
loop_
_entity.id
_entity.type
_entity.pdbx_description
1 polymer ?
#
loop_
_entity_poly.entity_id
_entity_poly.type
_entity_poly.pdbx_seq_one_letter_code
_entity_poly.pdbx_strand_id
1 'polypeptide(L)'
;MIFESQYWKEPLLESARWLSKLRLSEGSRESTYVRLEKELMIGFYSVRKLIETIKISDSTKEIKFDIEWHKNIKNVDWLNHAFLHENYDLTKSCREQRAESRET
;
A
#
# COMPACT_ATOMS: atom_id res chain seq x y z
N MET A 1 10.61 -0.33 -18.43
CA MET A 1 11.61 -1.42 -18.39
C MET A 1 12.57 -1.09 -17.25
N ILE A 2 12.67 -1.93 -16.21
CA ILE A 2 13.67 -1.75 -15.14
C ILE A 2 14.91 -2.52 -15.59
N PHE A 3 16.01 -1.84 -15.92
CA PHE A 3 17.25 -2.49 -16.35
C PHE A 3 18.01 -3.08 -15.17
N GLU A 4 18.15 -2.32 -14.07
CA GLU A 4 18.77 -2.76 -12.82
C GLU A 4 17.79 -2.67 -11.65
N SER A 5 17.71 -3.74 -10.84
CA SER A 5 16.77 -3.77 -9.69
C SER A 5 17.23 -2.93 -8.51
N GLN A 6 18.53 -2.69 -8.40
CA GLN A 6 19.16 -2.00 -7.27
C GLN A 6 18.63 -0.58 -7.07
N TYR A 7 18.53 0.21 -8.16
CA TYR A 7 18.06 1.61 -8.11
C TYR A 7 16.63 1.77 -7.62
N TRP A 8 15.85 0.70 -7.61
CA TRP A 8 14.47 0.70 -7.11
C TRP A 8 14.41 0.14 -5.70
N LYS A 9 15.24 -0.87 -5.38
CA LYS A 9 15.29 -1.52 -4.06
C LYS A 9 15.89 -0.62 -2.97
N GLU A 10 16.96 0.11 -3.28
CA GLU A 10 17.64 0.95 -2.30
C GLU A 10 16.73 2.06 -1.76
N PRO A 11 16.06 2.88 -2.60
CA PRO A 11 15.10 3.87 -2.12
C PRO A 11 13.94 3.24 -1.36
N LEU A 12 13.40 2.10 -1.83
CA LEU A 12 12.34 1.36 -1.15
C LEU A 12 12.72 0.99 0.29
N LEU A 13 13.94 0.52 0.50
CA LEU A 13 14.44 0.17 1.83
C LEU A 13 14.62 1.39 2.72
N GLU A 14 15.08 2.52 2.16
CA GLU A 14 15.18 3.78 2.88
C GLU A 14 13.81 4.30 3.32
N SER A 15 12.85 4.32 2.39
CA SER A 15 11.46 4.70 2.65
C SER A 15 10.82 3.80 3.71
N ALA A 16 11.02 2.48 3.64
CA ALA A 16 10.51 1.53 4.63
C ALA A 16 11.12 1.76 6.03
N ARG A 17 12.43 2.04 6.11
CA ARG A 17 13.10 2.40 7.38
C ARG A 17 12.55 3.70 7.96
N TRP A 18 12.23 4.68 7.12
CA TRP A 18 11.61 5.92 7.57
C TRP A 18 10.17 5.68 8.06
N LEU A 19 9.36 4.96 7.28
CA LEU A 19 7.97 4.62 7.61
C LEU A 19 7.85 3.83 8.92
N SER A 20 8.73 2.84 9.16
CA SER A 20 8.71 2.05 10.40
C SER A 20 8.94 2.89 11.67
N LYS A 21 9.70 3.98 11.54
CA LYS A 21 10.01 4.93 12.62
C LYS A 21 8.99 6.05 12.74
N LEU A 22 8.15 6.26 11.72
CA LEU A 22 7.17 7.32 11.70
C LEU A 22 6.16 7.13 12.84
N ARG A 23 5.88 8.22 13.56
CA ARG A 23 4.84 8.31 14.59
C ARG A 23 4.04 9.56 14.30
N LEU A 24 2.79 9.38 13.89
CA LEU A 24 1.88 10.49 13.61
C LEU A 24 1.14 10.87 14.89
N SER A 25 1.11 12.16 15.18
CA SER A 25 0.27 12.78 16.22
C SER A 25 -0.57 13.89 15.61
N GLU A 26 -1.63 14.34 16.31
CA GLU A 26 -2.52 15.43 15.86
C GLU A 26 -1.78 16.75 15.56
N GLY A 27 -0.57 16.94 16.12
CA GLY A 27 0.28 18.11 15.84
C GLY A 27 1.31 17.90 14.72
N SER A 28 1.20 16.82 13.94
CA SER A 28 2.17 16.54 12.87
C SER A 28 2.09 17.60 11.78
N ARG A 29 3.26 18.04 11.30
CA ARG A 29 3.34 19.03 10.22
C ARG A 29 2.73 18.47 8.94
N GLU A 30 2.00 19.30 8.21
CA GLU A 30 1.44 18.98 6.90
C GLU A 30 2.50 18.39 5.94
N SER A 31 3.72 18.93 5.97
CA SER A 31 4.87 18.41 5.20
C SER A 31 5.16 16.92 5.46
N THR A 32 4.90 16.42 6.67
CA THR A 32 5.09 15.01 7.01
C THR A 32 4.04 14.14 6.35
N TYR A 33 2.80 14.60 6.26
CA TYR A 33 1.73 13.91 5.55
C TYR A 33 2.00 13.87 4.04
N VAL A 34 2.42 15.00 3.45
CA VAL A 34 2.82 15.05 2.02
C VAL A 34 3.97 14.08 1.73
N ARG A 35 4.97 14.01 2.62
CA ARG A 35 6.06 13.04 2.48
C ARG A 35 5.53 11.61 2.58
N LEU A 36 4.69 11.31 3.58
CA LEU A 36 4.10 10.00 3.76
C LEU A 36 3.36 9.52 2.50
N GLU A 37 2.49 10.36 1.95
CA GLU A 37 1.75 10.06 0.72
C GLU A 37 2.69 9.78 -0.45
N LYS A 38 3.71 10.64 -0.63
CA LYS A 38 4.72 10.45 -1.67
C LYS A 38 5.45 9.11 -1.53
N GLU A 39 5.92 8.78 -0.32
CA GLU A 39 6.66 7.54 -0.07
C GLU A 39 5.77 6.30 -0.29
N LEU A 40 4.48 6.36 0.10
CA LEU A 40 3.54 5.27 -0.15
C LEU A 40 3.26 5.08 -1.64
N MET A 41 2.95 6.16 -2.35
CA MET A 41 2.66 6.09 -3.80
C MET A 41 3.85 5.54 -4.58
N ILE A 42 5.05 6.10 -4.37
CA ILE A 42 6.26 5.66 -5.06
C ILE A 42 6.65 4.24 -4.63
N GLY A 43 6.53 3.92 -3.35
CA GLY A 43 6.83 2.60 -2.80
C GLY A 43 5.98 1.51 -3.43
N PHE A 44 4.66 1.64 -3.38
CA PHE A 44 3.76 0.64 -3.96
C PHE A 44 3.91 0.52 -5.48
N TYR A 45 4.08 1.64 -6.19
CA TYR A 45 4.37 1.62 -7.62
C TYR A 45 5.65 0.83 -7.91
N SER A 46 6.72 1.10 -7.16
CA SER A 46 8.01 0.44 -7.33
C SER A 46 7.93 -1.06 -7.06
N VAL A 47 7.25 -1.47 -5.99
CA VAL A 47 7.00 -2.89 -5.69
C VAL A 47 6.26 -3.55 -6.85
N ARG A 48 5.13 -2.97 -7.28
CA ARG A 48 4.37 -3.48 -8.43
C ARG A 48 5.24 -3.65 -9.67
N LYS A 49 6.05 -2.63 -10.03
CA LYS A 49 6.95 -2.70 -11.20
C LYS A 49 8.04 -3.77 -11.05
N LEU A 50 8.56 -3.98 -9.85
CA LEU A 50 9.55 -5.02 -9.58
C LEU A 50 8.92 -6.43 -9.67
N ILE A 51 7.66 -6.58 -9.29
CA ILE A 51 6.89 -7.84 -9.44
C ILE A 51 6.64 -8.12 -10.92
N GLU A 52 6.15 -7.13 -11.67
CA GLU A 52 5.90 -7.22 -13.11
C GLU A 52 7.15 -7.60 -13.91
N THR A 53 8.33 -7.17 -13.46
CA THR A 53 9.62 -7.47 -14.12
C THR A 53 10.27 -8.77 -13.63
N ILE A 54 9.59 -9.56 -12.78
CA ILE A 54 10.09 -10.83 -12.19
C ILE A 54 11.46 -10.63 -11.50
N LYS A 55 11.72 -9.43 -10.97
CA LYS A 55 12.98 -9.09 -10.27
C LYS A 55 12.92 -9.32 -8.76
N ILE A 56 11.92 -10.10 -8.36
CA ILE A 56 11.58 -10.48 -6.99
C ILE A 56 11.58 -12.01 -6.91
N SER A 57 12.16 -12.53 -5.82
CA SER A 57 12.23 -13.97 -5.57
C SER A 57 10.85 -14.56 -5.35
N ASP A 58 10.68 -15.84 -5.70
CA ASP A 58 9.40 -16.53 -5.53
C ASP A 58 8.96 -16.59 -4.06
N SER A 59 9.92 -16.67 -3.13
CA SER A 59 9.68 -16.56 -1.68
C SER A 59 8.98 -15.27 -1.26
N THR A 60 9.20 -14.16 -1.97
CA THR A 60 8.55 -12.87 -1.67
C THR A 60 7.16 -12.80 -2.30
N LYS A 61 6.93 -13.51 -3.41
CA LYS A 61 5.60 -13.61 -4.05
C LYS A 61 4.63 -14.46 -3.24
N GLU A 62 5.15 -15.43 -2.51
CA GLU A 62 4.36 -16.32 -1.65
C GLU A 62 3.96 -15.70 -0.31
N ILE A 63 4.43 -14.49 0.00
CA ILE A 63 4.06 -13.79 1.23
C ILE A 63 2.55 -13.48 1.17
N LYS A 64 1.83 -14.04 2.14
CA LYS A 64 0.41 -13.77 2.36
C LYS A 64 0.28 -12.76 3.49
N PHE A 65 -0.59 -11.78 3.28
CA PHE A 65 -0.94 -10.83 4.32
C PHE A 65 -2.37 -11.10 4.77
N ASP A 66 -2.57 -11.11 6.08
CA ASP A 66 -3.90 -11.01 6.68
C ASP A 66 -4.37 -9.57 6.50
N ILE A 67 -5.36 -9.38 5.63
CA ILE A 67 -5.93 -8.07 5.34
C ILE A 67 -7.31 -8.00 6.00
N GLU A 68 -7.54 -6.93 6.73
CA GLU A 68 -8.86 -6.56 7.21
C GLU A 68 -9.52 -5.64 6.18
N TRP A 69 -10.75 -5.95 5.81
CA TRP A 69 -11.54 -5.15 4.87
C TRP A 69 -12.97 -4.98 5.36
N HIS A 70 -13.60 -3.90 4.91
CA HIS A 70 -14.95 -3.52 5.28
C HIS A 70 -15.85 -3.54 4.05
N LYS A 71 -17.06 -4.08 4.22
CA LYS A 71 -18.02 -4.17 3.11
C LYS A 71 -18.58 -2.79 2.78
N ASN A 72 -18.75 -2.52 1.49
CA ASN A 72 -19.42 -1.31 1.05
C ASN A 72 -20.92 -1.37 1.39
N ILE A 73 -21.44 -0.27 1.93
CA ILE A 73 -22.88 -0.05 2.15
C ILE A 73 -23.49 0.58 0.90
N LYS A 74 -22.77 1.52 0.28
CA LYS A 74 -23.16 2.27 -0.91
C LYS A 74 -22.14 2.08 -2.03
N ASN A 75 -22.54 2.35 -3.27
CA ASN A 75 -21.59 2.35 -4.37
C ASN A 75 -20.64 3.54 -4.24
N VAL A 76 -19.34 3.28 -4.27
CA VAL A 76 -18.32 4.33 -4.16
C VAL A 76 -18.09 4.93 -5.53
N ASP A 77 -18.29 6.23 -5.66
CA ASP A 77 -18.05 7.00 -6.87
C ASP A 77 -16.98 8.08 -6.63
N TRP A 78 -16.59 8.78 -7.69
CA TRP A 78 -15.55 9.81 -7.62
C TRP A 78 -15.92 11.00 -6.72
N LEU A 79 -17.20 11.26 -6.46
CA LEU A 79 -17.64 12.39 -5.63
C LEU A 79 -17.78 12.00 -4.17
N ASN A 80 -18.07 10.73 -3.88
CA ASN A 80 -18.34 10.25 -2.55
C ASN A 80 -17.15 9.52 -1.90
N HIS A 81 -16.07 9.24 -2.63
CA HIS A 81 -14.96 8.40 -2.15
C HIS A 81 -14.33 8.83 -0.82
N ALA A 82 -14.40 10.12 -0.48
CA ALA A 82 -13.88 10.66 0.77
C ALA A 82 -14.71 10.28 2.02
N PHE A 83 -16.00 9.98 1.86
CA PHE A 83 -16.93 9.72 2.97
C PHE A 83 -16.89 8.26 3.42
N LEU A 84 -15.76 7.83 3.97
CA LEU A 84 -15.52 6.44 4.40
C LEU A 84 -16.61 5.91 5.35
N HIS A 85 -17.01 6.72 6.34
CA HIS A 85 -18.02 6.36 7.33
C HIS A 85 -19.42 6.14 6.73
N GLU A 86 -19.71 6.76 5.59
CA GLU A 86 -21.01 6.61 4.92
C GLU A 86 -21.01 5.48 3.89
N ASN A 87 -19.83 5.22 3.30
CA ASN A 87 -19.66 4.28 2.22
C ASN A 87 -19.37 2.86 2.71
N TYR A 88 -18.79 2.69 3.90
CA TYR A 88 -18.33 1.42 4.43
C TYR A 88 -18.89 1.13 5.82
N ASP A 89 -19.19 -0.15 6.09
CA ASP A 89 -19.55 -0.61 7.43
C ASP A 89 -18.29 -0.86 8.25
N LEU A 90 -17.82 0.17 8.95
CA LEU A 90 -16.64 0.11 9.80
C LEU A 90 -16.85 -0.71 11.09
N THR A 91 -18.09 -1.08 11.42
CA THR A 91 -18.39 -1.86 12.62
C THR A 91 -18.08 -3.34 12.45
N LYS A 92 -18.12 -3.84 11.20
CA LYS A 92 -17.86 -5.23 10.85
C LYS A 92 -16.59 -5.33 10.02
N SER A 93 -15.56 -5.91 10.62
CA SER A 93 -14.31 -6.26 9.93
C SER A 93 -14.41 -7.68 9.38
N CYS A 94 -14.11 -7.84 8.09
CA CYS A 94 -13.89 -9.14 7.46
C CYS A 94 -12.38 -9.36 7.30
N ARG A 95 -11.93 -10.61 7.49
CA ARG A 95 -10.54 -11.00 7.28
C ARG A 95 -10.41 -11.81 6.01
N GLU A 96 -9.43 -11.46 5.19
CA GLU A 96 -9.04 -12.21 4.00
C GLU A 96 -7.54 -12.44 4.02
N GLN A 97 -7.12 -13.67 3.74
CA GLN A 97 -5.73 -13.97 3.42
C GLN A 97 -5.51 -13.79 1.94
N ARG A 98 -4.88 -12.67 1.56
CA ARG A 98 -4.61 -12.39 0.15
C ARG A 98 -3.13 -12.61 -0.14
N ALA A 99 -2.88 -13.52 -1.08
CA ALA A 99 -1.66 -13.50 -1.87
C ALA A 99 -1.92 -12.61 -3.09
N GLU A 100 -0.87 -12.01 -3.67
CA GLU A 100 -0.98 -11.38 -4.98
C GLU A 100 -1.08 -12.48 -6.06
N SER A 101 -2.24 -13.13 -6.13
CA SER A 101 -2.55 -14.14 -7.14
C SER A 101 -2.66 -13.48 -8.50
N ARG A 102 -1.86 -13.99 -9.44
CA ARG A 102 -1.93 -13.66 -10.87
C ARG A 102 -3.39 -13.66 -11.32
N GLU A 103 -3.89 -12.53 -11.79
CA GLU A 103 -4.96 -12.54 -12.78
C GLU A 103 -4.32 -13.10 -14.06
N THR A 104 -4.63 -14.37 -14.34
CA THR A 104 -4.37 -15.03 -15.63
C THR A 104 -5.32 -14.50 -16.69
#